data_AF-A0A2M9D3D7-F1
#
_entry.id   AF-A0A2M9D3D7-F1
#
_cell.length_a   1.000
_cell.length_b   1.000
_cell.length_c   1.000
_cell.angle_alpha   90.00
_cell.angle_beta   90.00
_cell.angle_gamma   90.00
#
_symmetry.space_group_name_H-M   'P 1'
#
loop_
_entity.id
_entity.type
_entity.pdbx_description
1 polymer ?
#
loop_
_entity_poly.entity_id
_entity_poly.type
_entity_poly.pdbx_seq_one_letter_code
_entity_poly.pdbx_strand_id
1 'polypeptide(L)'
;MRLFRRRPRLNLGKFTAPEPVEEAPIERVVEEGVLIARNAVRMAVKNRIIVDAARDHLDYDDGALAGLVHVEFDHLADQAERLLKVTRTDRNRAVQEGLTEGLRQASMDGELISNIIDEARELAWSEIGTAIIAKLRDAYMPEADPQYEKNRETRLRELRNINFAELQAANEPEY
;
A
#
# COMPACT_ATOMS: atom_id res chain seq x y z
N MET A 1 47.34 -10.69 26.81
CA MET A 1 45.99 -10.55 26.24
C MET A 1 45.90 -11.30 24.93
N ARG A 2 45.10 -12.37 24.84
CA ARG A 2 44.99 -13.24 23.66
C ARG A 2 43.55 -13.14 23.13
N LEU A 3 43.27 -12.07 22.40
CA LEU A 3 41.98 -11.82 21.74
C LEU A 3 42.02 -12.40 20.32
N PHE A 4 40.89 -12.92 19.85
CA PHE A 4 40.67 -13.70 18.61
C PHE A 4 40.74 -15.23 18.75
N ARG A 5 39.65 -15.79 19.31
CA ARG A 5 39.26 -17.19 19.12
C ARG A 5 38.74 -17.36 17.69
N ARG A 6 39.49 -18.02 16.80
CA ARG A 6 39.01 -18.40 15.47
C ARG A 6 37.73 -19.24 15.63
N ARG A 7 36.64 -18.84 14.97
CA ARG A 7 35.42 -19.65 14.89
C ARG A 7 35.74 -20.95 14.13
N PRO A 8 35.31 -22.12 14.64
CA PRO A 8 35.52 -23.39 13.95
C PRO A 8 34.77 -23.40 12.62
N ARG A 9 35.40 -23.94 11.57
CA ARG A 9 34.76 -24.12 10.27
C ARG A 9 33.71 -25.22 10.41
N LEU A 10 32.42 -24.90 10.19
CA LEU A 10 31.39 -25.94 10.09
C LEU A 10 31.61 -26.76 8.82
N ASN A 11 31.52 -28.08 8.94
CA ASN A 11 31.51 -28.98 7.80
C ASN A 11 30.09 -29.04 7.24
N LEU A 12 29.89 -28.50 6.03
CA LEU A 12 28.59 -28.45 5.34
C LEU A 12 28.32 -29.70 4.49
N GLY A 13 29.15 -30.75 4.59
CA GLY A 13 29.05 -31.95 3.75
C GLY A 13 29.58 -31.72 2.33
N LYS A 14 29.43 -32.74 1.46
CA LYS A 14 29.70 -32.61 0.03
C LYS A 14 28.48 -31.97 -0.63
N PHE A 15 28.70 -30.94 -1.44
CA PHE A 15 27.65 -30.37 -2.27
C PHE A 15 27.13 -31.43 -3.24
N THR A 16 25.82 -31.69 -3.17
CA THR A 16 25.09 -32.43 -4.19
C THR A 16 24.18 -31.43 -4.88
N ALA A 17 24.35 -31.23 -6.17
CA ALA A 17 23.49 -30.32 -6.92
C ALA A 17 22.03 -30.82 -6.80
N PRO A 18 21.07 -29.95 -6.48
CA PRO A 18 19.66 -30.33 -6.52
C PRO A 18 19.28 -30.73 -7.95
N GLU A 19 18.24 -31.55 -8.07
CA GLU A 19 17.69 -31.90 -9.39
C GLU A 19 17.30 -30.61 -10.14
N PRO A 20 17.62 -30.49 -11.44
CA PRO A 20 17.28 -29.31 -12.22
C PRO A 20 15.76 -29.10 -12.20
N VAL A 21 15.33 -27.94 -11.72
CA VAL A 21 13.91 -27.55 -11.78
C VAL A 21 13.64 -27.02 -13.18
N GLU A 22 12.57 -27.50 -13.82
CA GLU A 22 12.10 -26.95 -15.09
C GLU A 22 11.70 -25.48 -14.90
N GLU A 23 12.28 -24.60 -15.71
CA GLU A 23 12.00 -23.17 -15.62
C GLU A 23 10.55 -22.88 -16.04
N ALA A 24 9.87 -22.02 -15.29
CA ALA A 24 8.51 -21.61 -15.64
C ALA A 24 8.45 -20.94 -17.03
N PRO A 25 7.34 -21.07 -17.77
CA PRO A 25 7.11 -20.33 -19.01
C PRO A 25 7.22 -18.81 -18.77
N ILE A 26 7.73 -18.09 -19.77
CA ILE A 26 7.97 -16.64 -19.68
C ILE A 26 6.65 -15.90 -19.45
N GLU A 27 5.60 -16.33 -20.14
CA GLU A 27 4.26 -15.76 -20.07
C GLU A 27 3.74 -15.78 -18.63
N ARG A 28 3.85 -16.92 -17.93
CA ARG A 28 3.47 -17.03 -16.51
C ARG A 28 4.26 -16.08 -15.63
N VAL A 29 5.58 -15.97 -15.85
CA VAL A 29 6.44 -15.08 -15.05
C VAL A 29 6.04 -13.62 -15.25
N VAL A 30 5.68 -13.24 -16.48
CA VAL A 30 5.20 -11.89 -16.81
C VAL A 30 3.85 -11.63 -16.14
N GLU A 31 2.90 -12.55 -16.26
CA GLU A 31 1.59 -12.47 -15.61
C GLU A 31 1.71 -12.27 -14.09
N GLU A 32 2.53 -13.10 -13.43
CA GLU A 32 2.82 -12.97 -11.99
C GLU A 32 3.49 -11.62 -11.66
N GLY A 33 4.41 -11.16 -12.51
CA GLY A 33 5.07 -9.87 -12.38
C GLY A 33 4.10 -8.68 -12.42
N VAL A 34 3.14 -8.71 -13.34
CA VAL A 34 2.09 -7.68 -13.45
C VAL A 34 1.17 -7.72 -12.23
N LEU A 35 0.82 -8.90 -11.71
CA LEU A 35 0.04 -9.03 -10.48
C LEU A 35 0.78 -8.44 -9.27
N ILE A 36 2.09 -8.66 -9.16
CA ILE A 36 2.91 -8.06 -8.09
C ILE A 36 2.92 -6.53 -8.23
N ALA A 37 3.09 -6.01 -9.45
CA ALA A 37 3.05 -4.58 -9.72
C ALA A 37 1.71 -3.95 -9.34
N ARG A 38 0.58 -4.58 -9.69
CA ARG A 38 -0.75 -4.13 -9.26
C ARG A 38 -0.83 -3.96 -7.74
N ASN A 39 -0.35 -4.94 -6.98
CA ASN A 39 -0.33 -4.87 -5.52
C ASN A 39 0.55 -3.70 -5.02
N ALA A 40 1.71 -3.48 -5.64
CA ALA A 40 2.60 -2.37 -5.32
C ALA A 40 1.95 -1.01 -5.57
N VAL A 41 1.32 -0.83 -6.75
CA VAL A 41 0.60 0.40 -7.12
C VAL A 41 -0.54 0.66 -6.14
N ARG A 42 -1.34 -0.36 -5.78
CA ARG A 42 -2.38 -0.23 -4.76
C ARG A 42 -1.83 0.27 -3.42
N MET A 43 -0.67 -0.22 -2.98
CA MET A 43 -0.04 0.26 -1.75
C MET A 43 0.46 1.71 -1.86
N ALA A 44 0.99 2.10 -3.02
CA ALA A 44 1.39 3.48 -3.28
C ALA A 44 0.20 4.44 -3.20
N VAL A 45 -0.93 4.09 -3.84
CA VAL A 45 -2.18 4.86 -3.80
C VAL A 45 -2.73 4.95 -2.38
N LYS A 46 -2.78 3.83 -1.65
CA LYS A 46 -3.21 3.82 -0.24
C LYS A 46 -2.39 4.80 0.60
N ASN A 47 -1.06 4.75 0.46
CA ASN A 47 -0.17 5.65 1.18
C ASN A 47 -0.43 7.11 0.81
N ARG A 48 -0.68 7.39 -0.47
CA ARG A 48 -1.05 8.74 -0.91
C ARG A 48 -2.33 9.22 -0.22
N ILE A 49 -3.39 8.40 -0.22
CA ILE A 49 -4.67 8.72 0.44
C ILE A 49 -4.44 9.04 1.93
N ILE A 50 -3.68 8.20 2.64
CA ILE A 50 -3.38 8.41 4.07
C ILE A 50 -2.63 9.73 4.29
N VAL A 51 -1.62 10.01 3.47
CA VAL A 51 -0.81 11.23 3.59
C VAL A 51 -1.64 12.48 3.30
N ASP A 52 -2.45 12.46 2.23
CA ASP A 52 -3.27 13.59 1.83
C ASP A 52 -4.34 13.90 2.88
N ALA A 53 -4.97 12.86 3.45
CA ALA A 53 -5.92 12.99 4.55
C ALA A 53 -5.26 13.52 5.84
N ALA A 54 -4.06 13.03 6.18
CA ALA A 54 -3.39 13.42 7.42
C ALA A 54 -2.73 14.80 7.35
N ARG A 55 -2.27 15.22 6.16
CA ARG A 55 -1.47 16.43 5.99
C ARG A 55 -2.26 17.59 5.41
N ASP A 56 -2.96 17.35 4.31
CA ASP A 56 -3.43 18.42 3.43
C ASP A 56 -4.96 18.65 3.51
N HIS A 57 -5.70 17.78 4.24
CA HIS A 57 -7.17 17.83 4.37
C HIS A 57 -7.86 17.95 3.00
N LEU A 58 -7.28 17.32 1.99
CA LEU A 58 -7.80 17.38 0.64
C LEU A 58 -9.05 16.51 0.53
N ASP A 59 -10.03 17.03 -0.21
CA ASP A 59 -11.19 16.26 -0.60
C ASP A 59 -10.78 15.11 -1.53
N TYR A 60 -11.57 14.05 -1.48
CA TYR A 60 -11.37 12.87 -2.29
C TYR A 60 -11.67 13.17 -3.77
N ASP A 61 -10.69 12.92 -4.65
CA ASP A 61 -10.80 13.10 -6.10
C ASP A 61 -10.35 11.83 -6.83
N ASP A 62 -11.33 11.09 -7.38
CA ASP A 62 -11.09 9.87 -8.17
C ASP A 62 -10.24 10.13 -9.42
N GLY A 63 -10.39 11.29 -10.06
CA GLY A 63 -9.62 11.66 -11.25
C GLY A 63 -8.14 11.86 -10.92
N ALA A 64 -7.85 12.53 -9.79
CA ALA A 64 -6.49 12.68 -9.31
C ALA A 64 -5.84 11.33 -8.94
N LEU A 65 -6.61 10.43 -8.30
CA LEU A 65 -6.13 9.09 -7.95
C LEU A 65 -5.91 8.21 -9.18
N ALA A 66 -6.78 8.28 -10.20
CA ALA A 66 -6.57 7.61 -11.48
C ALA A 66 -5.29 8.10 -12.16
N GLY A 67 -5.06 9.42 -12.19
CA GLY A 67 -3.82 10.02 -12.68
C GLY A 67 -2.59 9.49 -11.96
N LEU A 68 -2.66 9.32 -10.64
CA LEU A 68 -1.58 8.72 -9.86
C LEU A 68 -1.34 7.25 -10.23
N VAL A 69 -2.39 6.45 -10.38
CA VAL A 69 -2.27 5.03 -10.78
C VAL A 69 -1.55 4.91 -12.13
N HIS A 70 -1.90 5.75 -13.11
CA HIS A 70 -1.20 5.81 -14.39
C HIS A 70 0.29 6.09 -14.22
N VAL A 71 0.62 7.13 -13.45
CA VAL A 71 2.01 7.53 -13.19
C VAL A 71 2.80 6.39 -12.54
N GLU A 72 2.22 5.68 -11.57
CA GLU A 72 2.90 4.57 -10.90
C GLU A 72 3.11 3.36 -11.83
N PHE A 73 2.15 3.01 -12.68
CA PHE A 73 2.35 1.96 -13.69
C PHE A 73 3.41 2.35 -14.73
N ASP A 74 3.38 3.58 -15.21
CA ASP A 74 4.38 4.10 -16.16
C ASP A 74 5.78 4.10 -15.55
N HIS A 75 5.91 4.48 -14.27
CA HIS A 75 7.17 4.39 -13.55
C HIS A 75 7.72 2.96 -13.47
N LEU A 76 6.85 1.97 -13.21
CA LEU A 76 7.27 0.57 -13.17
C LEU A 76 7.64 0.05 -14.57
N ALA A 77 6.92 0.47 -15.62
CA ALA A 77 7.25 0.13 -17.00
C ALA A 77 8.62 0.71 -17.41
N ASP A 78 8.87 1.98 -17.08
CA ASP A 78 10.15 2.63 -17.32
C ASP A 78 11.30 1.96 -16.55
N GLN A 79 11.04 1.43 -15.35
CA GLN A 79 12.02 0.64 -14.61
C GLN A 79 12.34 -0.68 -15.32
N ALA A 80 11.33 -1.40 -15.81
CA ALA A 80 11.52 -2.63 -16.60
C ALA A 80 12.34 -2.35 -17.87
N GLU A 81 12.07 -1.25 -18.58
CA GLU A 81 12.85 -0.84 -19.75
C GLU A 81 14.31 -0.53 -19.42
N ARG A 82 14.57 0.11 -18.27
CA ARG A 82 15.96 0.34 -17.82
C ARG A 82 16.68 -0.98 -17.55
N LEU A 83 15.98 -1.99 -17.04
CA LEU A 83 16.55 -3.31 -16.79
C LEU A 83 16.90 -4.06 -18.10
N LEU A 84 16.23 -3.78 -19.21
CA LEU A 84 16.60 -4.34 -20.52
C LEU A 84 18.04 -3.99 -20.90
N LYS A 85 18.52 -2.78 -20.55
CA LYS A 85 19.87 -2.29 -20.90
C LYS A 85 20.99 -3.06 -20.21
N VAL A 86 20.71 -3.69 -19.07
CA VAL A 86 21.70 -4.44 -18.26
C VAL A 86 21.49 -5.95 -18.30
N THR A 87 20.40 -6.41 -18.93
CA THR A 87 20.03 -7.82 -18.97
C THR A 87 20.90 -8.61 -19.95
N ARG A 88 21.47 -9.72 -19.46
CA ARG A 88 22.48 -10.51 -20.19
C ARG A 88 21.94 -11.77 -20.88
N THR A 89 20.78 -12.27 -20.46
CA THR A 89 20.19 -13.50 -21.02
C THR A 89 18.94 -13.16 -21.81
N ASP A 90 18.71 -13.91 -22.89
CA ASP A 90 17.55 -13.69 -23.77
C ASP A 90 16.23 -13.94 -23.05
N ARG A 91 16.18 -14.94 -22.16
CA ARG A 91 15.01 -15.21 -21.31
C ARG A 91 14.65 -14.02 -20.43
N ASN A 92 15.62 -13.44 -19.73
CA ASN A 92 15.34 -12.29 -18.86
C ASN A 92 14.94 -11.07 -19.69
N ARG A 93 15.50 -10.90 -20.89
CA ARG A 93 15.11 -9.82 -21.80
C ARG A 93 13.64 -9.96 -22.18
N ALA A 94 13.23 -11.15 -22.62
CA ALA A 94 11.84 -11.45 -22.96
C ALA A 94 10.88 -11.22 -21.78
N VAL A 95 11.27 -11.58 -20.56
CA VAL A 95 10.49 -11.27 -19.35
C VAL A 95 10.33 -9.75 -19.15
N GLN A 96 11.42 -8.97 -19.28
CA GLN A 96 11.35 -7.52 -19.09
C GLN A 96 10.57 -6.81 -20.22
N GLU A 97 10.66 -7.29 -21.46
CA GLU A 97 9.83 -6.84 -22.58
C GLU A 97 8.36 -7.11 -22.32
N GLY A 98 8.03 -8.34 -21.92
CA GLY A 98 6.65 -8.72 -21.57
C GLY A 98 6.11 -7.93 -20.38
N LEU A 99 6.94 -7.67 -19.36
CA LEU A 99 6.54 -6.86 -18.21
C LEU A 99 6.31 -5.40 -18.61
N THR A 100 7.15 -4.83 -19.46
CA THR A 100 6.95 -3.46 -19.98
C THR A 100 5.60 -3.34 -20.68
N GLU A 101 5.29 -4.27 -21.59
CA GLU A 101 4.02 -4.29 -22.30
C GLU A 101 2.84 -4.49 -21.34
N GLY A 102 2.92 -5.49 -20.46
CA GLY A 102 1.85 -5.79 -19.50
C GLY A 102 1.55 -4.63 -18.54
N LEU A 103 2.57 -3.88 -18.11
CA LEU A 103 2.40 -2.70 -17.27
C LEU A 103 1.78 -1.53 -18.04
N ARG A 104 2.19 -1.31 -19.30
CA ARG A 104 1.57 -0.28 -20.15
C ARG A 104 0.10 -0.60 -20.45
N GLN A 105 -0.22 -1.87 -20.68
CA GLN A 105 -1.61 -2.32 -20.85
C GLN A 105 -2.42 -2.15 -19.55
N ALA A 106 -1.87 -2.53 -18.41
CA ALA A 106 -2.52 -2.31 -17.10
C ALA A 106 -2.76 -0.82 -16.82
N SER A 107 -1.85 0.06 -17.23
CA SER A 107 -2.02 1.52 -17.16
C SER A 107 -3.17 2.01 -18.04
N MET A 108 -3.59 1.29 -19.08
CA MET A 108 -4.71 1.71 -19.95
C MET A 108 -6.04 1.06 -19.56
N ASP A 109 -6.04 0.14 -18.60
CA ASP A 109 -7.23 -0.58 -18.15
C ASP A 109 -7.98 0.22 -17.07
N GLY A 110 -9.00 0.97 -17.49
CA GLY A 110 -9.81 1.79 -16.58
C GLY A 110 -10.56 0.99 -15.51
N GLU A 111 -10.96 -0.25 -15.80
CA GLU A 111 -11.65 -1.10 -14.81
C GLU A 111 -10.65 -1.56 -13.74
N LEU A 112 -9.46 -1.98 -14.15
CA LEU A 112 -8.37 -2.29 -13.23
C LEU A 112 -8.01 -1.09 -12.35
N ILE A 113 -7.90 0.10 -12.94
CA ILE A 113 -7.58 1.34 -12.21
C ILE A 113 -8.64 1.63 -11.16
N SER A 114 -9.93 1.58 -11.52
CA SER A 114 -11.03 1.78 -10.58
C SER A 114 -10.95 0.79 -9.41
N ASN A 115 -10.73 -0.49 -9.71
CA ASN A 115 -10.60 -1.52 -8.69
C ASN A 115 -9.41 -1.27 -7.75
N ILE A 116 -8.26 -0.83 -8.28
CA ILE A 116 -7.09 -0.48 -7.45
C ILE A 116 -7.42 0.67 -6.50
N ILE A 117 -8.11 1.70 -6.98
CA ILE A 117 -8.50 2.86 -6.19
C ILE A 117 -9.46 2.46 -5.07
N ASP A 118 -10.50 1.69 -5.39
CA ASP A 118 -11.48 1.21 -4.41
C ASP A 118 -10.81 0.36 -3.32
N GLU A 119 -9.98 -0.62 -3.71
CA GLU A 119 -9.25 -1.46 -2.75
C GLU A 119 -8.24 -0.62 -1.91
N ALA A 120 -7.56 0.34 -2.52
CA ALA A 120 -6.65 1.24 -1.80
C ALA A 120 -7.38 2.11 -0.78
N ARG A 121 -8.57 2.62 -1.14
CA ARG A 121 -9.43 3.42 -0.25
C ARG A 121 -9.89 2.61 0.95
N GLU A 122 -10.38 1.40 0.74
CA GLU A 122 -10.80 0.50 1.83
C GLU A 122 -9.66 0.23 2.82
N LEU A 123 -8.48 -0.07 2.29
CA LEU A 123 -7.28 -0.29 3.10
C LEU A 123 -6.85 0.97 3.87
N ALA A 124 -6.86 2.14 3.21
CA ALA A 124 -6.52 3.40 3.83
C ALA A 124 -7.48 3.72 4.97
N TRP A 125 -8.80 3.57 4.76
CA TRP A 125 -9.81 3.82 5.78
C TRP A 125 -9.63 2.89 6.99
N SER A 126 -9.38 1.61 6.75
CA SER A 126 -9.11 0.64 7.81
C SER A 126 -7.86 1.02 8.64
N GLU A 127 -6.78 1.44 7.98
CA GLU A 127 -5.55 1.85 8.66
C GLU A 127 -5.72 3.15 9.45
N ILE A 128 -6.37 4.15 8.87
CA ILE A 128 -6.67 5.42 9.55
C ILE A 128 -7.55 5.19 10.76
N GLY A 129 -8.64 4.42 10.62
CA GLY A 129 -9.53 4.07 11.71
C GLY A 129 -8.81 3.33 12.84
N THR A 130 -7.99 2.35 12.49
CA THR A 130 -7.16 1.61 13.46
C THR A 130 -6.20 2.54 14.20
N ALA A 131 -5.53 3.45 13.49
CA ALA A 131 -4.60 4.41 14.09
C ALA A 131 -5.31 5.41 15.01
N ILE A 132 -6.49 5.91 14.62
CA ILE A 132 -7.30 6.81 15.43
C ILE A 132 -7.76 6.11 16.71
N ILE A 133 -8.32 4.90 16.61
CA ILE A 133 -8.79 4.13 17.78
C ILE A 133 -7.62 3.85 18.73
N ALA A 134 -6.46 3.46 18.21
CA ALA A 134 -5.27 3.23 19.01
C ALA A 134 -4.84 4.50 19.76
N LYS A 135 -4.76 5.63 19.05
CA LYS A 135 -4.39 6.92 19.64
C LYS A 135 -5.40 7.42 20.67
N LEU A 136 -6.70 7.23 20.41
CA LEU A 136 -7.77 7.60 21.35
C LEU A 136 -7.74 6.76 22.62
N ARG A 137 -7.51 5.45 22.50
CA ARG A 137 -7.34 4.57 23.67
C ARG A 137 -6.19 5.01 24.56
N ASP A 138 -5.07 5.42 23.95
CA ASP A 138 -3.88 5.84 24.69
C ASP A 138 -4.06 7.24 25.29
N ALA A 139 -4.70 8.17 24.57
CA ALA A 139 -4.94 9.54 25.02
C ALA A 139 -6.08 9.63 26.06
N TYR A 140 -7.03 8.71 26.03
CA TYR A 140 -8.22 8.73 26.86
C TYR A 140 -8.48 7.35 27.47
N MET A 141 -8.08 7.17 28.73
CA MET A 141 -8.42 6.00 29.54
C MET A 141 -9.55 6.36 30.51
N PRO A 142 -10.81 5.99 30.21
CA PRO A 142 -11.96 6.37 31.03
C PRO A 142 -11.88 5.79 32.44
N GLU A 143 -11.32 4.59 32.58
CA GLU A 143 -11.13 3.90 33.86
C GLU A 143 -10.13 4.62 34.79
N ALA A 144 -9.27 5.48 34.24
CA ALA A 144 -8.33 6.29 34.99
C ALA A 144 -8.90 7.66 35.42
N ASP A 145 -10.08 8.06 34.92
CA ASP A 145 -10.79 9.29 35.31
C ASP A 145 -11.89 8.95 36.34
N PRO A 146 -11.69 9.22 37.65
CA PRO A 146 -12.67 8.90 38.70
C PRO A 146 -14.01 9.61 38.52
N GLN A 147 -14.06 10.63 37.67
CA GLN A 147 -15.24 11.44 37.39
C GLN A 147 -15.89 11.07 36.04
N TYR A 148 -15.34 10.11 35.29
CA TYR A 148 -15.84 9.71 33.97
C TYR A 148 -17.33 9.38 33.99
N GLU A 149 -17.75 8.46 34.87
CA GLU A 149 -19.16 8.02 34.96
C GLU A 149 -20.11 9.17 35.28
N LYS A 150 -19.68 10.12 36.13
CA LYS A 150 -20.49 11.27 36.51
C LYS A 150 -20.63 12.28 35.36
N ASN A 151 -19.62 12.42 34.51
CA ASN A 151 -19.59 13.40 33.43
C ASN A 151 -20.01 12.82 32.07
N ARG A 152 -20.12 11.51 31.96
CA ARG A 152 -20.43 10.78 30.72
C ARG A 152 -21.70 11.28 30.05
N GLU A 153 -22.77 11.47 30.82
CA GLU A 153 -24.07 11.89 30.29
C GLU A 153 -24.00 13.29 29.64
N THR A 154 -23.34 14.24 30.30
CA THR A 154 -23.15 15.59 29.77
C THR A 154 -22.30 15.58 28.50
N ARG A 155 -21.18 14.84 28.49
CA ARG A 155 -20.30 14.77 27.31
C ARG A 155 -20.99 14.11 26.10
N LEU A 156 -21.76 13.04 26.31
CA LEU A 156 -22.52 12.42 25.22
C LEU A 156 -23.60 13.37 24.67
N ARG A 157 -24.17 14.21 25.53
CA ARG A 157 -25.14 15.24 25.12
C ARG A 157 -24.48 16.34 24.29
N GLU A 158 -23.30 16.79 24.69
CA GLU A 158 -22.50 17.77 23.94
C GLU A 158 -22.00 17.21 22.60
N LEU A 159 -21.56 15.95 22.57
CA LEU A 159 -21.18 15.26 21.33
C LEU A 159 -22.34 15.28 20.32
N ARG A 160 -23.53 14.88 20.75
CA ARG A 160 -24.71 14.81 19.88
C ARG A 160 -25.20 16.18 19.44
N ASN A 161 -25.29 17.13 20.37
CA ASN A 161 -26.00 18.38 20.12
C ASN A 161 -25.11 19.48 19.53
N ILE A 162 -23.79 19.38 19.68
CA ILE A 162 -22.84 20.39 19.20
C ILE A 162 -22.04 19.77 18.04
N ASN A 163 -21.21 18.77 18.34
CA ASN A 163 -20.26 18.23 17.35
C ASN A 163 -20.95 17.58 16.14
N PHE A 164 -21.97 16.74 16.37
CA PHE A 164 -22.70 16.13 15.25
C PHE A 164 -23.62 17.10 14.52
N ALA A 165 -24.14 18.13 15.20
CA ALA A 165 -24.94 19.15 14.54
C ALA A 165 -24.07 20.02 13.61
N GLU A 166 -22.87 20.40 14.04
CA GLU A 166 -21.89 21.12 13.22
C GLU A 166 -21.44 20.29 12.01
N LEU A 167 -21.16 18.99 12.22
CA LEU A 167 -20.78 18.09 11.13
C LEU A 167 -21.93 17.92 10.11
N GLN A 168 -23.17 17.86 10.57
CA GLN A 168 -24.33 17.73 9.70
C GLN A 168 -24.55 19.01 8.88
N ALA A 169 -24.40 20.18 9.49
CA ALA A 169 -24.49 21.47 8.80
C ALA A 169 -23.38 21.64 7.75
N ALA A 170 -22.15 21.17 8.03
CA ALA A 170 -21.04 21.23 7.08
C ALA A 170 -21.19 20.27 5.87
N ASN A 171 -22.05 19.26 5.97
CA ASN A 171 -22.30 18.28 4.92
C ASN A 171 -23.64 18.50 4.18
N GLU A 172 -24.40 19.56 4.50
CA GLU A 172 -25.55 19.96 3.68
C GLU A 172 -25.04 20.71 2.43
N PRO A 173 -25.38 20.27 1.21
CA PRO A 173 -24.99 20.99 0.01
C PRO A 173 -25.71 22.35 -0.03
N GLU A 174 -24.95 23.44 -0.12
CA GLU A 174 -25.49 24.77 -0.45
C GLU A 174 -26.20 24.66 -1.80
N TYR A 175 -27.52 24.76 -1.80
CA TYR A 175 -28.37 24.89 -2.99
C TYR A 175 -28.41 26.34 -3.47
#